data_AF-A0A0L0SHZ7-F1
#
_entry.id   AF-A0A0L0SHZ7-F1
#
_cell.length_a   1.000
_cell.length_b   1.000
_cell.length_c   1.000
_cell.angle_alpha   90.00
_cell.angle_beta   90.00
_cell.angle_gamma   90.00
#
_symmetry.space_group_name_H-M   'P 1'
#
loop_
_entity.id
_entity.type
_entity.pdbx_description
1 polymer ?
#
loop_
_entity_poly.entity_id
_entity_poly.type
_entity_poly.pdbx_seq_one_letter_code
_entity_poly.pdbx_strand_id
1 'polypeptide(L)'
;MTSKDTGKQEAAAGAATTAEEYPQGSTTILCWNVNGIRSVFGADAAGKNSARGTGKASPSPAPLALRSLPAFLKEHDADILCVQESKLSVLDEAVVKAGLIHVPNYHSFHCLSEVRKGYSGVITYARKGATVDAWTGKGADVFEDLEGRAMITDHGMFVLINLYCPNGGRSMEYKFAFYERLLAYLAKLVDDGRDVVVCGDMNIAHTAKDIWNPKTNANSTGFSPPERALLDRLTHDLEFIDVFRHVHGPDAVEYTFWDQKTNQRPANKGWRIDYFFVSTGLIDRVKDMRILGDVMGSDHCPIVLTLNVALPTENKPPASAADVTIKRATTITSFFAPKRPRSADATGSAATAAKAGSSGSRAAEKSGESTTADVEPETEGKAAKKARKS
;
A
#
# COMPACT_ATOMS: atom_id res chain seq x y z
N MET A 1 54.81 11.86 49.72
CA MET A 1 54.71 12.89 48.67
C MET A 1 55.13 12.22 47.36
N THR A 2 54.19 12.16 46.41
CA THR A 2 54.32 12.14 44.92
C THR A 2 55.52 11.40 44.30
N SER A 3 55.40 10.51 43.32
CA SER A 3 54.38 10.35 42.27
C SER A 3 54.57 8.96 41.64
N LYS A 4 53.48 8.25 41.35
CA LYS A 4 53.48 7.15 40.38
C LYS A 4 52.62 7.55 39.20
N ASP A 5 53.29 7.53 38.06
CA ASP A 5 52.79 7.80 36.72
C ASP A 5 51.84 6.67 36.30
N THR A 6 50.61 7.01 35.93
CA THR A 6 49.64 6.07 35.36
C THR A 6 49.12 6.68 34.08
N GLY A 7 49.58 6.14 32.96
CA GLY A 7 49.08 6.47 31.63
C GLY A 7 47.57 6.27 31.54
N LYS A 8 46.90 7.26 30.96
CA LYS A 8 45.52 7.13 30.53
C LYS A 8 45.47 7.34 29.02
N GLN A 9 45.00 6.28 28.38
CA GLN A 9 44.72 6.14 26.96
C GLN A 9 43.90 7.32 26.45
N GLU A 10 44.36 7.89 25.34
CA GLU A 10 43.55 8.71 24.45
C GLU A 10 42.37 7.87 23.98
N ALA A 11 41.16 8.31 24.33
CA ALA A 11 39.94 7.80 23.72
C ALA A 11 39.97 8.23 22.26
N ALA A 12 40.22 7.27 21.37
CA ALA A 12 40.02 7.44 19.94
C ALA A 12 38.59 7.91 19.71
N ALA A 13 38.45 9.14 19.20
CA ALA A 13 37.23 9.59 18.56
C ALA A 13 36.93 8.58 17.44
N GLY A 14 35.89 7.76 17.65
CA GLY A 14 35.38 6.87 16.64
C GLY A 14 35.00 7.69 15.42
N ALA A 15 35.66 7.39 14.30
CA ALA A 15 35.42 7.99 13.01
C ALA A 15 33.92 7.98 12.71
N ALA A 16 33.39 9.13 12.30
CA ALA A 16 32.12 9.22 11.61
C ALA A 16 32.11 8.17 10.50
N THR A 17 31.13 7.28 10.54
CA THR A 17 30.83 6.34 9.46
C THR A 17 30.70 7.16 8.18
N THR A 18 31.63 6.95 7.25
CA THR A 18 31.56 7.52 5.91
C THR A 18 30.20 7.15 5.32
N ALA A 19 29.34 8.13 5.10
CA ALA A 19 28.10 7.93 4.38
C ALA A 19 28.44 7.19 3.08
N GLU A 20 27.89 5.99 2.87
CA GLU A 20 28.03 5.32 1.58
C GLU A 20 27.58 6.32 0.50
N GLU A 21 28.48 6.64 -0.42
CA GLU A 21 28.18 7.60 -1.47
C GLU A 21 27.03 7.04 -2.32
N TYR A 22 25.88 7.71 -2.28
CA TYR A 22 24.77 7.37 -3.16
C TYR A 22 25.23 7.34 -4.62
N PRO A 23 24.83 6.31 -5.39
CA PRO A 23 25.21 6.20 -6.78
C PRO A 23 24.62 7.36 -7.59
N GLN A 24 25.47 7.95 -8.45
CA GLN A 24 25.09 9.09 -9.27
C GLN A 24 24.06 8.67 -10.33
N GLY A 25 22.96 9.41 -10.43
CA GLY A 25 21.88 9.16 -11.38
C GLY A 25 20.64 9.96 -11.03
N SER A 26 19.55 9.67 -11.72
CA SER A 26 18.24 10.27 -11.46
C SER A 26 17.20 9.18 -11.30
N THR A 27 16.36 9.30 -10.28
CA THR A 27 15.23 8.41 -10.03
C THR A 27 13.95 9.23 -9.98
N THR A 28 12.93 8.82 -10.72
CA THR A 28 11.59 9.41 -10.74
C THR A 28 10.60 8.49 -10.04
N ILE A 29 9.99 8.96 -8.96
CA ILE A 29 8.97 8.25 -8.19
C ILE A 29 7.63 8.95 -8.41
N LEU A 30 6.67 8.25 -9.00
CA LEU A 30 5.29 8.69 -9.10
C LEU A 30 4.47 8.12 -7.95
N CYS A 31 3.50 8.89 -7.48
CA CYS A 31 2.53 8.44 -6.50
C CYS A 31 1.13 8.93 -6.88
N TRP A 32 0.13 8.04 -6.84
CA TRP A 32 -1.24 8.38 -7.22
C TRP A 32 -2.30 7.49 -6.55
N ASN A 33 -3.21 8.12 -5.79
CA ASN A 33 -4.47 7.47 -5.42
C ASN A 33 -5.39 7.43 -6.65
N VAL A 34 -5.61 6.24 -7.20
CA VAL A 34 -6.37 6.07 -8.45
C VAL A 34 -7.85 5.81 -8.23
N ASN A 35 -8.29 5.65 -6.98
CA ASN A 35 -9.68 5.38 -6.63
C ASN A 35 -10.31 4.23 -7.46
N GLY A 36 -9.55 3.16 -7.65
CA GLY A 36 -9.87 2.02 -8.50
C GLY A 36 -8.99 1.93 -9.74
N ILE A 37 -7.97 1.07 -9.70
CA ILE A 37 -6.98 0.99 -10.79
C ILE A 37 -7.59 0.55 -12.13
N ARG A 38 -8.67 -0.24 -12.10
CA ARG A 38 -9.35 -0.71 -13.32
C ARG A 38 -10.05 0.42 -14.08
N SER A 39 -10.59 1.44 -13.40
CA SER A 39 -11.24 2.57 -14.08
C SER A 39 -10.24 3.50 -14.74
N VAL A 40 -9.02 3.58 -14.20
CA VAL A 40 -7.96 4.44 -14.73
C VAL A 40 -7.17 3.75 -15.84
N PHE A 41 -6.76 2.50 -15.62
CA PHE A 41 -5.82 1.80 -16.52
C PHE A 41 -6.37 0.49 -17.13
N GLY A 42 -7.59 0.08 -16.80
CA GLY A 42 -8.16 -1.17 -17.32
C GLY A 42 -8.53 -1.08 -18.81
N ALA A 43 -8.61 -2.24 -19.47
CA ALA A 43 -8.94 -2.33 -20.91
C ALA A 43 -10.24 -1.62 -21.32
N ASP A 44 -11.24 -1.59 -20.43
CA ASP A 44 -12.53 -0.92 -20.66
C ASP A 44 -12.46 0.61 -20.55
N ALA A 45 -11.39 1.18 -19.99
CA ALA A 45 -11.18 2.63 -19.94
C ALA A 45 -11.12 3.23 -21.35
N ALA A 46 -10.54 2.48 -22.30
CA ALA A 46 -10.48 2.86 -23.71
C ALA A 46 -11.84 2.82 -24.43
N GLY A 47 -12.81 2.02 -23.96
CA GLY A 47 -14.10 1.81 -24.64
C GLY A 47 -15.24 2.71 -24.17
N LYS A 48 -15.27 3.10 -22.89
CA LYS A 48 -16.42 3.79 -22.27
C LYS A 48 -16.59 5.27 -22.66
N ASN A 49 -15.57 5.91 -23.22
CA ASN A 49 -15.64 7.31 -23.67
C ASN A 49 -16.02 7.49 -25.15
N SER A 50 -16.23 6.40 -25.91
CA SER A 50 -16.66 6.48 -27.32
C SER A 50 -18.15 6.80 -27.51
N ALA A 51 -18.95 6.83 -26.44
CA ALA A 51 -20.42 6.92 -26.53
C ALA A 51 -21.05 8.21 -25.96
N ARG A 52 -20.28 9.24 -25.60
CA ARG A 52 -20.83 10.56 -25.20
C ARG A 52 -20.09 11.71 -25.86
N GLY A 53 -20.71 12.30 -26.88
CA GLY A 53 -20.36 13.65 -27.33
C GLY A 53 -20.52 13.90 -28.83
N THR A 54 -21.75 13.99 -29.33
CA THR A 54 -22.05 14.81 -30.51
C THR A 54 -22.37 16.23 -30.05
N GLY A 55 -21.34 17.07 -29.90
CA GLY A 55 -21.50 18.46 -29.47
C GLY A 55 -20.23 19.26 -29.70
N LYS A 56 -20.36 20.44 -30.31
CA LYS A 56 -19.31 21.29 -30.90
C LYS A 56 -18.11 21.59 -29.98
N ALA A 57 -16.96 21.71 -30.63
CA ALA A 57 -15.62 21.80 -30.09
C ALA A 57 -15.30 23.07 -29.26
N SER A 58 -14.50 22.84 -28.21
CA SER A 58 -13.49 23.73 -27.63
C SER A 58 -12.21 22.87 -27.49
N PRO A 59 -10.98 23.38 -27.64
CA PRO A 59 -9.77 22.59 -27.51
C PRO A 59 -9.47 22.33 -26.04
N SER A 60 -10.30 21.51 -25.38
CA SER A 60 -9.95 20.87 -24.13
C SER A 60 -9.10 19.64 -24.46
N PRO A 61 -8.01 19.35 -23.73
CA PRO A 61 -7.30 18.08 -23.89
C PRO A 61 -8.32 16.94 -23.72
N ALA A 62 -8.27 15.96 -24.61
CA ALA A 62 -9.17 14.80 -24.53
C ALA A 62 -9.10 14.17 -23.12
N PRO A 63 -10.20 13.67 -22.56
CA PRO A 63 -10.18 13.01 -21.26
C PRO A 63 -9.13 11.89 -21.26
N LEU A 64 -8.31 11.83 -20.21
CA LEU A 64 -7.18 10.90 -19.98
C LEU A 64 -7.49 9.40 -20.03
N ALA A 65 -8.70 9.00 -20.41
CA ALA A 65 -9.15 7.61 -20.54
C ALA A 65 -8.51 6.82 -21.70
N LEU A 66 -7.36 7.26 -22.22
CA LEU A 66 -6.74 6.70 -23.43
C LEU A 66 -5.36 6.07 -23.21
N ARG A 67 -4.81 6.06 -21.99
CA ARG A 67 -3.45 5.55 -21.76
C ARG A 67 -3.44 4.32 -20.84
N SER A 68 -2.89 3.23 -21.36
CA SER A 68 -2.61 2.04 -20.56
C SER A 68 -1.53 2.35 -19.52
N LEU A 69 -1.47 1.56 -18.44
CA LEU A 69 -0.45 1.70 -17.40
C LEU A 69 1.00 1.75 -17.96
N PRO A 70 1.42 0.88 -18.91
CA PRO A 70 2.74 0.99 -19.52
C PRO A 70 2.98 2.31 -20.27
N ALA A 71 1.95 2.85 -20.94
CA ALA A 71 2.07 4.12 -21.65
C ALA A 71 2.24 5.29 -20.67
N PHE A 72 1.51 5.27 -19.55
CA PHE A 72 1.62 6.27 -18.48
C PHE A 72 3.01 6.27 -17.84
N LEU A 73 3.53 5.08 -17.48
CA LEU A 73 4.89 4.95 -16.93
C LEU A 73 5.97 5.47 -17.89
N LYS A 74 5.83 5.16 -19.19
CA LYS A 74 6.77 5.62 -20.22
C LYS A 74 6.70 7.13 -20.44
N GLU A 75 5.50 7.71 -20.48
CA GLU A 75 5.30 9.14 -20.70
C GLU A 75 5.96 9.98 -19.60
N HIS A 76 5.90 9.51 -18.37
CA HIS A 76 6.45 10.20 -17.21
C HIS A 76 7.88 9.75 -16.84
N ASP A 77 8.48 8.86 -17.63
CA ASP A 77 9.78 8.22 -17.36
C ASP A 77 9.93 7.75 -15.90
N ALA A 78 8.90 7.09 -15.40
CA ALA A 78 8.83 6.68 -14.01
C ALA A 78 9.78 5.51 -13.75
N ASP A 79 10.58 5.58 -12.69
CA ASP A 79 11.33 4.41 -12.22
C ASP A 79 10.50 3.58 -11.25
N ILE A 80 9.68 4.28 -10.46
CA ILE A 80 8.76 3.71 -9.49
C ILE A 80 7.39 4.40 -9.62
N LEU A 81 6.30 3.65 -9.51
CA LEU A 81 4.93 4.14 -9.38
C LEU A 81 4.25 3.49 -8.18
N CYS A 82 3.82 4.33 -7.24
CA CYS A 82 3.03 3.97 -6.08
C CYS A 82 1.55 4.28 -6.35
N VAL A 83 0.71 3.26 -6.29
CA VAL A 83 -0.74 3.36 -6.50
C VAL A 83 -1.46 3.07 -5.19
N GLN A 84 -2.37 3.96 -4.80
CA GLN A 84 -3.30 3.76 -3.69
C GLN A 84 -4.73 3.54 -4.19
N GLU A 85 -5.56 2.93 -3.34
CA GLU A 85 -6.93 2.52 -3.67
C GLU A 85 -7.00 1.73 -4.98
N SER A 86 -6.17 0.70 -5.14
CA SER A 86 -6.25 -0.17 -6.31
C SER A 86 -7.61 -0.86 -6.40
N LYS A 87 -8.25 -1.13 -5.26
CA LYS A 87 -9.54 -1.83 -5.11
C LYS A 87 -9.54 -3.22 -5.74
N LEU A 88 -8.36 -3.81 -5.94
CA LEU A 88 -8.23 -5.20 -6.35
C LEU A 88 -8.54 -6.11 -5.16
N SER A 89 -9.30 -7.17 -5.41
CA SER A 89 -9.63 -8.18 -4.39
C SER A 89 -8.85 -9.48 -4.55
N VAL A 90 -8.40 -9.74 -5.77
CA VAL A 90 -7.68 -10.96 -6.18
C VAL A 90 -6.73 -10.58 -7.31
N LEU A 91 -5.62 -11.33 -7.45
CA LEU A 91 -4.67 -11.20 -8.55
C LEU A 91 -4.89 -12.35 -9.55
N ASP A 92 -6.04 -12.33 -10.21
CA ASP A 92 -6.47 -13.39 -11.14
C ASP A 92 -6.07 -13.11 -12.59
N GLU A 93 -6.38 -14.07 -13.48
CA GLU A 93 -6.11 -13.97 -14.91
C GLU A 93 -6.75 -12.73 -15.57
N ALA A 94 -7.90 -12.25 -15.06
CA ALA A 94 -8.55 -11.07 -15.60
C ALA A 94 -7.78 -9.79 -15.27
N VAL A 95 -7.22 -9.66 -14.06
CA VAL A 95 -6.32 -8.52 -13.72
C VAL A 95 -5.05 -8.58 -14.56
N VAL A 96 -4.48 -9.78 -14.71
CA VAL A 96 -3.26 -9.97 -15.50
C VAL A 96 -3.48 -9.60 -16.96
N LYS A 97 -4.57 -10.08 -17.58
CA LYS A 97 -4.94 -9.73 -18.96
C LYS A 97 -5.21 -8.24 -19.16
N ALA A 98 -5.65 -7.54 -18.11
CA ALA A 98 -5.82 -6.10 -18.15
C ALA A 98 -4.49 -5.32 -18.11
N GLY A 99 -3.34 -5.99 -17.99
CA GLY A 99 -2.02 -5.34 -17.97
C GLY A 99 -1.70 -4.62 -16.66
N LEU A 100 -2.38 -4.98 -15.56
CA LEU A 100 -2.27 -4.30 -14.28
C LEU A 100 -1.32 -5.00 -13.30
N ILE A 101 -0.87 -6.22 -13.61
CA ILE A 101 0.12 -6.96 -12.80
C ILE A 101 1.46 -7.01 -13.54
N HIS A 102 1.44 -7.62 -14.73
CA HIS A 102 2.61 -7.82 -15.56
C HIS A 102 2.82 -6.61 -16.47
N VAL A 103 3.58 -5.65 -15.97
CA VAL A 103 3.96 -4.45 -16.70
C VAL A 103 5.36 -4.65 -17.30
N PRO A 104 5.54 -4.48 -18.62
CA PRO A 104 6.85 -4.68 -19.25
C PRO A 104 7.94 -3.83 -18.59
N ASN A 105 9.07 -4.44 -18.23
CA ASN A 105 10.22 -3.83 -17.55
C ASN A 105 10.00 -3.38 -16.09
N TYR A 106 8.89 -3.74 -15.46
CA TYR A 106 8.66 -3.52 -14.03
C TYR A 106 8.39 -4.82 -13.29
N HIS A 107 8.73 -4.85 -12.01
CA HIS A 107 8.12 -5.73 -11.02
C HIS A 107 6.94 -4.99 -10.37
N SER A 108 5.91 -5.74 -9.98
CA SER A 108 4.78 -5.19 -9.22
C SER A 108 4.64 -5.90 -7.88
N PHE A 109 4.44 -5.10 -6.83
CA PHE A 109 4.29 -5.52 -5.44
C PHE A 109 2.93 -5.07 -4.93
N HIS A 110 2.20 -5.97 -4.27
CA HIS A 110 0.78 -5.77 -3.99
C HIS A 110 0.49 -6.02 -2.52
N CYS A 111 -0.26 -5.09 -1.92
CA CYS A 111 -0.87 -5.32 -0.62
C CYS A 111 -2.39 -5.15 -0.78
N LEU A 112 -3.13 -6.27 -0.76
CA LEU A 112 -4.58 -6.27 -0.89
C LEU A 112 -5.26 -6.25 0.47
N SER A 113 -6.43 -5.60 0.54
CA SER A 113 -7.33 -5.63 1.69
C SER A 113 -7.81 -7.06 1.97
N GLU A 114 -7.64 -7.52 3.21
CA GLU A 114 -8.14 -8.82 3.68
C GLU A 114 -9.52 -8.69 4.33
N VAL A 115 -9.86 -7.48 4.82
CA VAL A 115 -11.11 -7.23 5.54
C VAL A 115 -12.31 -7.03 4.62
N ARG A 116 -12.10 -6.50 3.41
CA ARG A 116 -13.18 -6.10 2.50
C ARG A 116 -12.74 -6.19 1.04
N LYS A 117 -13.57 -6.83 0.22
CA LYS A 117 -13.41 -6.89 -1.24
C LYS A 117 -13.68 -5.53 -1.87
N GLY A 118 -12.93 -5.19 -2.92
CA GLY A 118 -13.11 -3.96 -3.70
C GLY A 118 -12.77 -2.69 -2.92
N TYR A 119 -11.95 -2.81 -1.88
CA TYR A 119 -11.66 -1.76 -0.90
C TYR A 119 -10.16 -1.60 -0.72
N SER A 120 -9.71 -0.35 -0.51
CA SER A 120 -8.30 -0.04 -0.23
C SER A 120 -7.38 -0.72 -1.26
N GLY A 121 -6.23 -1.22 -0.83
CA GLY A 121 -5.26 -1.91 -1.65
C GLY A 121 -4.24 -0.94 -2.23
N VAL A 122 -2.97 -1.27 -2.09
CA VAL A 122 -1.86 -0.50 -2.65
C VAL A 122 -0.99 -1.38 -3.55
N ILE A 123 -0.40 -0.76 -4.58
CA ILE A 123 0.50 -1.42 -5.53
C ILE A 123 1.71 -0.54 -5.75
N THR A 124 2.91 -1.12 -5.67
CA THR A 124 4.15 -0.44 -6.10
C THR A 124 4.67 -1.15 -7.34
N TYR A 125 4.83 -0.40 -8.44
CA TYR A 125 5.54 -0.84 -9.64
C TYR A 125 6.95 -0.26 -9.59
N ALA A 126 7.99 -1.07 -9.75
CA ALA A 126 9.37 -0.59 -9.78
C ALA A 126 10.11 -1.24 -10.96
N ARG A 127 11.05 -0.53 -11.60
CA ARG A 127 11.86 -1.12 -12.68
C ARG A 127 12.48 -2.45 -12.25
N LYS A 128 12.57 -3.40 -13.17
CA LYS A 128 13.20 -4.70 -12.88
C LYS A 128 14.63 -4.49 -12.39
N GLY A 129 15.00 -5.19 -11.32
CA GLY A 129 16.31 -5.07 -10.68
C GLY A 129 16.44 -3.93 -9.66
N ALA A 130 15.44 -3.06 -9.55
CA ALA A 130 15.50 -1.88 -8.67
C ALA A 130 15.14 -2.12 -7.20
N THR A 131 14.59 -3.29 -6.86
CA THR A 131 14.13 -3.60 -5.51
C THR A 131 14.95 -4.74 -4.94
N VAL A 132 15.55 -4.50 -3.76
CA VAL A 132 16.33 -5.48 -3.00
C VAL A 132 15.40 -6.40 -2.22
N ASP A 133 14.45 -5.81 -1.49
CA ASP A 133 13.44 -6.54 -0.73
C ASP A 133 12.11 -5.78 -0.71
N ALA A 134 11.02 -6.47 -0.41
CA ALA A 134 9.71 -5.83 -0.29
C ALA A 134 8.75 -6.62 0.61
N TRP A 135 8.03 -5.89 1.46
CA TRP A 135 7.07 -6.43 2.43
C TRP A 135 5.88 -5.49 2.58
N THR A 136 4.82 -5.97 3.23
CA THR A 136 3.58 -5.20 3.41
C THR A 136 3.50 -4.58 4.79
N GLY A 137 2.55 -3.66 5.01
CA GLY A 137 2.20 -3.18 6.37
C GLY A 137 1.61 -4.25 7.31
N LYS A 138 1.40 -5.47 6.81
CA LYS A 138 0.92 -6.62 7.58
C LYS A 138 2.04 -7.15 8.47
N GLY A 139 1.67 -7.63 9.65
CA GLY A 139 2.61 -8.13 10.66
C GLY A 139 2.66 -7.23 11.88
N ALA A 140 2.86 -7.85 13.05
CA ALA A 140 2.97 -7.16 14.33
C ALA A 140 4.30 -6.40 14.47
N ASP A 141 5.30 -6.77 13.68
CA ASP A 141 6.61 -6.14 13.55
C ASP A 141 6.60 -4.90 12.64
N VAL A 142 5.47 -4.63 11.96
CA VAL A 142 5.27 -3.45 11.11
C VAL A 142 4.22 -2.54 11.76
N PHE A 143 3.00 -2.47 11.23
CA PHE A 143 1.90 -1.69 11.85
C PHE A 143 0.52 -2.34 11.71
N GLU A 144 0.48 -3.68 11.64
CA GLU A 144 -0.74 -4.51 11.72
C GLU A 144 -1.85 -4.08 10.75
N ASP A 145 -1.50 -3.87 9.49
CA ASP A 145 -2.43 -3.40 8.46
C ASP A 145 -3.15 -4.55 7.72
N LEU A 146 -4.34 -4.91 8.19
CA LEU A 146 -5.21 -5.87 7.51
C LEU A 146 -6.00 -5.27 6.33
N GLU A 147 -5.98 -3.95 6.16
CA GLU A 147 -6.78 -3.24 5.14
C GLU A 147 -5.99 -3.01 3.85
N GLY A 148 -4.75 -3.47 3.75
CA GLY A 148 -3.94 -3.38 2.53
C GLY A 148 -3.60 -1.94 2.15
N ARG A 149 -3.24 -1.15 3.15
CA ARG A 149 -2.92 0.27 3.11
C ARG A 149 -1.43 0.57 2.93
N ALA A 150 -0.56 -0.41 3.08
CA ALA A 150 0.87 -0.17 2.89
C ALA A 150 1.63 -1.28 2.16
N MET A 151 2.51 -0.82 1.25
CA MET A 151 3.50 -1.62 0.55
C MET A 151 4.85 -0.95 0.72
N ILE A 152 5.82 -1.69 1.25
CA ILE A 152 7.17 -1.22 1.54
C ILE A 152 8.14 -1.90 0.58
N THR A 153 8.95 -1.11 -0.12
CA THR A 153 9.98 -1.60 -1.04
C THR A 153 11.33 -1.01 -0.66
N ASP A 154 12.29 -1.89 -0.41
CA ASP A 154 13.68 -1.54 -0.15
C ASP A 154 14.44 -1.46 -1.48
N HIS A 155 15.03 -0.31 -1.76
CA HIS A 155 15.80 -0.05 -2.98
C HIS A 155 17.31 -0.04 -2.74
N GLY A 156 17.76 -0.59 -1.60
CA GLY A 156 19.13 -0.56 -1.13
C GLY A 156 19.44 0.77 -0.45
N MET A 157 19.37 1.85 -1.23
CA MET A 157 19.74 3.19 -0.76
C MET A 157 18.69 3.83 0.14
N PHE A 158 17.41 3.55 -0.11
CA PHE A 158 16.31 4.04 0.72
C PHE A 158 15.18 3.01 0.77
N VAL A 159 14.38 3.09 1.82
CA VAL A 159 13.12 2.37 1.97
C VAL A 159 11.98 3.27 1.49
N LEU A 160 11.19 2.79 0.53
CA LEU A 160 9.99 3.49 0.06
C LEU A 160 8.75 2.87 0.69
N ILE A 161 7.93 3.70 1.32
CA ILE A 161 6.64 3.30 1.91
C ILE A 161 5.53 3.95 1.08
N ASN A 162 4.83 3.13 0.29
CA ASN A 162 3.61 3.48 -0.41
C ASN A 162 2.41 3.30 0.54
N LEU A 163 1.72 4.39 0.86
CA LEU A 163 0.79 4.46 1.97
C LEU A 163 -0.60 5.00 1.57
N TYR A 164 -1.64 4.37 2.11
CA TYR A 164 -3.03 4.83 2.04
C TYR A 164 -3.63 4.90 3.45
N CYS A 165 -3.44 6.02 4.13
CA CYS A 165 -3.90 6.22 5.49
C CYS A 165 -5.43 6.17 5.60
N PRO A 166 -6.00 5.68 6.72
CA PRO A 166 -7.44 5.69 6.92
C PRO A 166 -8.03 7.10 6.84
N ASN A 167 -9.13 7.25 6.11
CA ASN A 167 -9.86 8.52 6.03
C ASN A 167 -10.73 8.81 7.26
N GLY A 168 -10.84 7.89 8.23
CA GLY A 168 -11.68 8.02 9.43
C GLY A 168 -13.10 7.46 9.30
N GLY A 169 -13.50 6.97 8.12
CA GLY A 169 -14.85 6.46 7.85
C GLY A 169 -15.24 5.15 8.58
N ARG A 170 -14.26 4.41 9.11
CA ARG A 170 -14.50 3.28 10.03
C ARG A 170 -14.70 3.81 11.45
N SER A 171 -13.69 4.49 11.97
CA SER A 171 -13.73 5.27 13.20
C SER A 171 -12.46 6.14 13.27
N MET A 172 -12.50 7.20 14.08
CA MET A 172 -11.32 8.04 14.32
C MET A 172 -10.27 7.34 15.17
N GLU A 173 -10.69 6.48 16.09
CA GLU A 173 -9.80 5.67 16.93
C GLU A 173 -8.96 4.73 16.06
N TYR A 174 -9.56 4.12 15.02
CA TYR A 174 -8.81 3.30 14.08
C TYR A 174 -7.78 4.12 13.29
N LYS A 175 -8.15 5.32 12.82
CA LYS A 175 -7.22 6.22 12.14
C LYS A 175 -6.04 6.60 13.04
N PHE A 176 -6.30 7.03 14.26
CA PHE A 176 -5.25 7.42 15.20
C PHE A 176 -4.35 6.24 15.58
N ALA A 177 -4.92 5.07 15.89
CA ALA A 177 -4.13 3.88 16.21
C ALA A 177 -3.25 3.43 15.02
N PHE A 178 -3.75 3.56 13.78
CA PHE A 178 -2.94 3.32 12.58
C PHE A 178 -1.74 4.28 12.51
N TYR A 179 -1.98 5.58 12.73
CA TYR A 179 -0.91 6.58 12.74
C TYR A 179 0.12 6.36 13.86
N GLU A 180 -0.30 5.97 15.07
CA GLU A 180 0.66 5.67 16.15
C GLU A 180 1.62 4.55 15.76
N ARG A 181 1.08 3.45 15.19
CA ARG A 181 1.91 2.33 14.74
C ARG A 181 2.79 2.71 13.56
N LEU A 182 2.27 3.49 12.61
CA LEU A 182 3.05 4.02 11.49
C LEU A 182 4.22 4.87 11.98
N LEU A 183 3.97 5.85 12.86
CA LEU A 183 5.01 6.74 13.38
C LEU A 183 6.09 5.96 14.15
N ALA A 184 5.69 4.98 14.97
CA ALA A 184 6.63 4.09 15.65
C ALA A 184 7.50 3.28 14.67
N TYR A 185 6.90 2.79 13.58
CA TYR A 185 7.62 2.06 12.54
C TYR A 185 8.60 2.96 11.77
N LEU A 186 8.21 4.18 11.43
CA LEU A 186 9.08 5.17 10.79
C LEU A 186 10.26 5.54 11.69
N ALA A 187 10.00 5.78 12.97
CA ALA A 187 11.04 6.05 13.96
C ALA A 187 12.06 4.90 14.01
N LYS A 188 11.56 3.65 14.07
CA LYS A 188 12.43 2.46 14.05
C LYS A 188 13.31 2.39 12.81
N LEU A 189 12.77 2.66 11.61
CA LEU A 189 13.58 2.63 10.38
C LEU A 189 14.69 3.69 10.42
N VAL A 190 14.39 4.89 10.88
CA VAL A 190 15.38 5.96 11.03
C VAL A 190 16.43 5.60 12.08
N ASP A 191 16.02 5.04 13.23
CA ASP A 191 16.93 4.56 14.29
C ASP A 191 17.84 3.43 13.80
N ASP A 192 17.36 2.58 12.90
CA ASP A 192 18.14 1.55 12.21
C ASP A 192 19.09 2.14 11.13
N GLY A 193 19.15 3.46 11.00
CA GLY A 193 20.01 4.18 10.06
C GLY A 193 19.52 4.14 8.62
N ARG A 194 18.24 3.82 8.38
CA ARG A 194 17.68 3.78 7.03
C ARG A 194 17.23 5.17 6.60
N ASP A 195 17.57 5.50 5.36
CA ASP A 195 16.90 6.58 4.65
C ASP A 195 15.53 6.12 4.15
N VAL A 196 14.53 7.00 4.29
CA VAL A 196 13.12 6.64 4.10
C VAL A 196 12.41 7.67 3.23
N VAL A 197 11.67 7.20 2.23
CA VAL A 197 10.69 7.97 1.47
C VAL A 197 9.29 7.46 1.85
N VAL A 198 8.44 8.31 2.39
CA VAL A 198 7.02 8.02 2.58
C VAL A 198 6.24 8.73 1.49
N CYS A 199 5.38 8.00 0.79
CA CYS A 199 4.53 8.58 -0.24
C CYS A 199 3.10 8.04 -0.19
N GLY A 200 2.14 8.89 -0.54
CA GLY A 200 0.76 8.47 -0.69
C GLY A 200 -0.25 9.39 -0.02
N ASP A 201 -1.47 8.89 0.04
CA ASP A 201 -2.63 9.60 0.55
C ASP A 201 -2.67 9.47 2.07
N MET A 202 -2.30 10.55 2.75
CA MET A 202 -2.30 10.68 4.20
C MET A 202 -3.72 10.93 4.74
N ASN A 203 -4.69 11.28 3.88
CA ASN A 203 -6.04 11.67 4.26
C ASN A 203 -6.07 12.80 5.32
N ILE A 204 -5.04 13.67 5.32
CA ILE A 204 -4.89 14.81 6.22
C ILE A 204 -4.29 15.97 5.42
N ALA A 205 -4.97 17.11 5.41
CA ALA A 205 -4.37 18.38 4.99
C ALA A 205 -3.61 18.97 6.19
N HIS A 206 -2.30 19.20 6.05
CA HIS A 206 -1.44 19.56 7.19
C HIS A 206 -1.72 20.97 7.73
N THR A 207 -1.81 21.95 6.83
CA THR A 207 -1.94 23.36 7.19
C THR A 207 -3.13 24.02 6.50
N ALA A 208 -3.48 25.24 6.91
CA ALA A 208 -4.55 26.01 6.27
C ALA A 208 -4.31 26.31 4.77
N LYS A 209 -3.07 26.18 4.29
CA LYS A 209 -2.70 26.32 2.87
C LYS A 209 -2.99 25.05 2.06
N ASP A 210 -3.16 23.93 2.75
CA ASP A 210 -3.35 22.61 2.14
C ASP A 210 -4.84 22.27 1.94
N ILE A 211 -5.74 23.23 2.14
CA ILE A 211 -7.17 22.99 2.05
C ILE A 211 -7.93 24.24 1.62
N TRP A 212 -8.91 24.06 0.73
CA TRP A 212 -9.87 25.10 0.41
C TRP A 212 -10.81 25.38 1.59
N ASN A 213 -10.99 26.66 1.93
CA ASN A 213 -11.85 27.13 3.02
C ASN A 213 -11.52 26.48 4.39
N PRO A 214 -10.28 26.69 4.91
CA PRO A 214 -9.81 26.07 6.15
C PRO A 214 -10.66 26.44 7.37
N LYS A 215 -11.27 27.64 7.39
CA LYS A 215 -12.09 28.11 8.50
C LYS A 215 -13.36 27.27 8.67
N THR A 216 -14.06 26.99 7.56
CA THR A 216 -15.26 26.14 7.60
C THR A 216 -14.90 24.67 7.85
N ASN A 217 -13.74 24.21 7.37
CA ASN A 217 -13.30 22.83 7.52
C ASN A 217 -12.50 22.55 8.80
N ALA A 218 -12.35 23.52 9.71
CA ALA A 218 -11.42 23.43 10.83
C ALA A 218 -11.62 22.20 11.74
N ASN A 219 -12.82 21.62 11.77
CA ASN A 219 -13.18 20.43 12.54
C ASN A 219 -13.65 19.26 11.65
N SER A 220 -13.53 19.38 10.33
CA SER A 220 -13.85 18.30 9.39
C SER A 220 -12.79 17.20 9.48
N THR A 221 -13.21 15.95 9.30
CA THR A 221 -12.26 14.84 9.14
C THR A 221 -11.31 15.11 7.98
N GLY A 222 -10.02 14.85 8.22
CA GLY A 222 -8.91 15.19 7.34
C GLY A 222 -8.33 16.59 7.57
N PHE A 223 -8.91 17.42 8.45
CA PHE A 223 -8.35 18.72 8.80
C PHE A 223 -8.52 19.10 10.27
N SER A 224 -9.02 18.20 11.12
CA SER A 224 -9.20 18.48 12.54
C SER A 224 -7.87 18.70 13.27
N PRO A 225 -7.83 19.47 14.39
CA PRO A 225 -6.59 19.69 15.12
C PRO A 225 -5.85 18.39 15.54
N PRO A 226 -6.54 17.34 16.05
CA PRO A 226 -5.88 16.08 16.39
C PRO A 226 -5.28 15.35 15.18
N GLU A 227 -5.89 15.46 13.99
CA GLU A 227 -5.34 14.87 12.77
C GLU A 227 -4.09 15.63 12.32
N ARG A 228 -4.13 16.97 12.29
CA ARG A 228 -2.96 17.78 11.90
C ARG A 228 -1.77 17.56 12.84
N ALA A 229 -2.04 17.35 14.13
CA ALA A 229 -1.01 17.01 15.11
C ALA A 229 -0.25 15.71 14.77
N LEU A 230 -0.84 14.78 14.02
CA LEU A 230 -0.13 13.56 13.58
C LEU A 230 0.94 13.89 12.52
N LEU A 231 0.64 14.83 11.62
CA LEU A 231 1.62 15.31 10.64
C LEU A 231 2.64 16.25 11.29
N ASP A 232 2.27 17.00 12.34
CA ASP A 232 3.23 17.73 13.16
C ASP A 232 4.23 16.77 13.82
N ARG A 233 3.78 15.64 14.37
CA ARG A 233 4.70 14.63 14.93
C ARG A 233 5.60 14.00 13.88
N LEU A 234 5.07 13.68 12.70
CA LEU A 234 5.88 13.18 11.60
C LEU A 234 7.00 14.17 11.22
N THR A 235 6.67 15.45 11.11
CA THR A 235 7.58 16.48 10.60
C THR A 235 8.49 17.11 11.66
N HIS A 236 8.05 17.19 12.92
CA HIS A 236 8.81 17.81 14.00
C HIS A 236 9.46 16.78 14.93
N ASP A 237 8.77 15.70 15.29
CA ASP A 237 9.33 14.71 16.22
C ASP A 237 10.25 13.71 15.50
N LEU A 238 9.89 13.31 14.27
CA LEU A 238 10.68 12.39 13.44
C LEU A 238 11.50 13.11 12.34
N GLU A 239 11.39 14.44 12.27
CA GLU A 239 12.15 15.30 11.34
C GLU A 239 11.97 14.94 9.85
N PHE A 240 10.87 14.28 9.48
CA PHE A 240 10.57 14.03 8.06
C PHE A 240 10.22 15.35 7.35
N ILE A 241 10.75 15.53 6.15
CA ILE A 241 10.62 16.77 5.40
C ILE A 241 9.52 16.63 4.36
N ASP A 242 8.52 17.52 4.39
CA ASP A 242 7.54 17.67 3.31
C ASP A 242 8.25 18.21 2.06
N VAL A 243 8.45 17.33 1.07
CA VAL A 243 9.26 17.65 -0.09
C VAL A 243 8.63 18.77 -0.93
N PHE A 244 7.30 18.83 -1.04
CA PHE A 244 6.64 19.90 -1.79
C PHE A 244 6.92 21.27 -1.16
N ARG A 245 6.85 21.35 0.16
CA ARG A 245 7.14 22.58 0.91
C ARG A 245 8.60 22.96 0.85
N HIS A 246 9.49 21.98 0.84
CA HIS A 246 10.92 22.20 0.68
C HIS A 246 11.26 22.79 -0.69
N VAL A 247 10.73 22.19 -1.77
CA VAL A 247 11.04 22.60 -3.16
C VAL A 247 10.36 23.92 -3.55
N HIS A 248 9.09 24.11 -3.19
CA HIS A 248 8.28 25.26 -3.63
C HIS A 248 8.15 26.38 -2.60
N GLY A 249 8.67 26.14 -1.39
CA GLY A 249 8.58 27.07 -0.28
C GLY A 249 7.33 26.89 0.62
N PRO A 250 7.38 27.46 1.83
CA PRO A 250 6.35 27.26 2.87
C PRO A 250 5.01 27.93 2.54
N ASP A 251 4.96 28.81 1.54
CA ASP A 251 3.76 29.58 1.16
C ASP A 251 3.07 29.08 -0.10
N ALA A 252 3.62 28.06 -0.80
CA ALA A 252 3.01 27.51 -2.00
C ALA A 252 1.57 26.99 -1.74
N VAL A 253 0.70 27.01 -2.73
CA VAL A 253 -0.66 26.47 -2.59
C VAL A 253 -0.97 25.66 -3.82
N GLU A 254 -1.06 24.35 -3.63
CA GLU A 254 -1.48 23.39 -4.64
C GLU A 254 -2.26 22.27 -3.96
N TYR A 255 -3.16 21.63 -4.69
CA TYR A 255 -4.02 20.57 -4.17
C TYR A 255 -3.82 19.28 -4.94
N THR A 256 -4.11 18.16 -4.29
CA THR A 256 -3.96 16.83 -4.88
C THR A 256 -5.27 16.06 -4.96
N PHE A 257 -6.31 16.52 -4.25
CA PHE A 257 -7.64 15.92 -4.16
C PHE A 257 -8.75 16.95 -4.34
N TRP A 258 -9.82 16.56 -5.04
CA TRP A 258 -11.05 17.34 -5.19
C TRP A 258 -12.28 16.44 -5.14
N ASP A 259 -13.27 16.82 -4.33
CA ASP A 259 -14.52 16.07 -4.24
C ASP A 259 -15.26 16.03 -5.59
N GLN A 260 -15.39 14.83 -6.14
CA GLN A 260 -16.10 14.55 -7.38
C GLN A 260 -17.62 14.71 -7.25
N LYS A 261 -18.22 14.41 -6.10
CA LYS A 261 -19.68 14.49 -5.89
C LYS A 261 -20.18 15.92 -6.03
N THR A 262 -19.37 16.87 -5.59
CA THR A 262 -19.66 18.31 -5.68
C THR A 262 -18.90 19.02 -6.80
N ASN A 263 -18.21 18.25 -7.66
CA ASN A 263 -17.46 18.72 -8.83
C ASN A 263 -16.52 19.89 -8.51
N GLN A 264 -15.65 19.72 -7.52
CA GLN A 264 -14.84 20.81 -6.96
C GLN A 264 -13.57 21.13 -7.77
N ARG A 265 -13.12 20.22 -8.65
CA ARG A 265 -11.86 20.35 -9.41
C ARG A 265 -11.83 21.56 -10.35
N PRO A 266 -12.86 21.83 -11.19
CA PRO A 266 -12.83 22.99 -12.09
C PRO A 266 -12.75 24.35 -11.39
N ALA A 267 -13.25 24.44 -10.15
CA ALA A 267 -13.18 25.65 -9.33
C ALA A 267 -11.96 25.68 -8.41
N ASN A 268 -11.05 24.72 -8.55
CA ASN A 268 -9.88 24.47 -7.71
C ASN A 268 -10.17 24.50 -6.19
N LYS A 269 -11.32 23.93 -5.78
CA LYS A 269 -11.69 23.82 -4.36
C LYS A 269 -11.15 22.50 -3.80
N GLY A 270 -9.83 22.40 -3.66
CA GLY A 270 -9.14 21.14 -3.38
C GLY A 270 -8.53 21.06 -1.98
N TRP A 271 -7.97 19.89 -1.69
CA TRP A 271 -7.16 19.58 -0.52
C TRP A 271 -5.84 18.96 -0.97
N ARG A 272 -4.74 19.24 -0.29
CA ARG A 272 -3.46 18.54 -0.46
C ARG A 272 -3.37 17.48 0.62
N ILE A 273 -3.62 16.24 0.22
CA ILE A 273 -3.61 15.08 1.12
C ILE A 273 -2.67 13.97 0.65
N ASP A 274 -2.05 14.15 -0.52
CA ASP A 274 -1.03 13.26 -1.07
C ASP A 274 0.34 13.92 -0.92
N TYR A 275 1.30 13.19 -0.33
CA TYR A 275 2.60 13.73 0.04
C TYR A 275 3.75 12.86 -0.45
N PHE A 276 4.91 13.49 -0.60
CA PHE A 276 6.19 12.84 -0.38
C PHE A 276 6.81 13.45 0.87
N PHE A 277 7.10 12.62 1.86
CA PHE A 277 7.95 12.95 3.00
C PHE A 277 9.25 12.17 2.89
N VAL A 278 10.37 12.79 3.23
CA VAL A 278 11.68 12.11 3.23
C VAL A 278 12.40 12.28 4.55
N SER A 279 13.19 11.28 4.95
CA SER A 279 14.17 11.42 6.04
C SER A 279 15.16 12.55 5.72
N THR A 280 15.74 13.15 6.76
CA THR A 280 16.72 14.24 6.62
C THR A 280 17.93 13.84 5.77
N GLY A 281 18.38 12.58 5.83
CA GLY A 281 19.51 12.08 5.02
C GLY A 281 19.27 12.09 3.50
N LEU A 282 18.02 12.15 3.05
CA LEU A 282 17.65 12.21 1.63
C LEU A 282 17.47 13.63 1.09
N ILE A 283 17.49 14.67 1.93
CA ILE A 283 17.06 16.00 1.48
C ILE A 283 17.97 16.57 0.39
N ASP A 284 19.28 16.41 0.51
CA ASP A 284 20.26 16.87 -0.48
C ASP A 284 20.17 16.09 -1.81
N ARG A 285 19.42 14.99 -1.82
CA ARG A 285 19.14 14.19 -3.01
C ARG A 285 17.84 14.59 -3.68
N VAL A 286 16.97 15.36 -3.04
CA VAL A 286 15.77 15.89 -3.67
C VAL A 286 16.16 16.85 -4.79
N LYS A 287 15.76 16.53 -6.01
CA LYS A 287 15.98 17.38 -7.19
C LYS A 287 14.77 18.26 -7.49
N ASP A 288 13.58 17.66 -7.48
CA ASP A 288 12.33 18.34 -7.83
C ASP A 288 11.13 17.56 -7.27
N MET A 289 10.00 18.26 -7.16
CA MET A 289 8.71 17.69 -6.78
C MET A 289 7.60 18.38 -7.58
N ARG A 290 6.69 17.62 -8.19
CA ARG A 290 5.61 18.17 -9.03
C ARG A 290 4.26 17.60 -8.66
N ILE A 291 3.22 18.42 -8.70
CA ILE A 291 1.82 18.02 -8.59
C ILE A 291 1.21 18.11 -9.99
N LEU A 292 0.67 17.00 -10.51
CA LEU A 292 0.13 16.95 -11.87
C LEU A 292 -1.38 17.23 -11.87
N GLY A 293 -1.76 18.42 -11.40
CA GLY A 293 -3.15 18.84 -11.17
C GLY A 293 -4.09 18.74 -12.39
N ASP A 294 -3.55 18.70 -13.61
CA ASP A 294 -4.32 18.53 -14.85
C ASP A 294 -4.58 17.04 -15.21
N VAL A 295 -3.91 16.10 -14.54
CA VAL A 295 -4.08 14.67 -14.81
C VAL A 295 -5.36 14.15 -14.16
N MET A 296 -6.40 14.00 -14.98
CA MET A 296 -7.71 13.43 -14.67
C MET A 296 -7.68 11.89 -14.59
N GLY A 297 -8.78 11.31 -14.08
CA GLY A 297 -9.01 9.86 -14.00
C GLY A 297 -9.42 9.41 -12.60
N SER A 298 -8.96 10.15 -11.59
CA SER A 298 -9.27 9.99 -10.18
C SER A 298 -9.75 11.33 -9.59
N ASP A 299 -10.36 11.30 -8.41
CA ASP A 299 -10.57 12.47 -7.54
C ASP A 299 -9.25 13.02 -7.01
N HIS A 300 -8.18 12.23 -7.07
CA HIS A 300 -6.81 12.69 -6.87
C HIS A 300 -6.06 12.91 -8.19
N CYS A 301 -4.97 13.66 -8.14
CA CYS A 301 -3.98 13.73 -9.20
C CYS A 301 -2.64 13.08 -8.79
N PRO A 302 -1.82 12.62 -9.75
CA PRO A 302 -0.48 12.12 -9.44
C PRO A 302 0.42 13.22 -8.90
N ILE A 303 1.34 12.82 -8.04
CA ILE A 303 2.48 13.61 -7.60
C ILE A 303 3.79 12.92 -7.99
N VAL A 304 4.84 13.69 -8.24
CA VAL A 304 6.12 13.20 -8.80
C VAL A 304 7.27 13.72 -7.98
N LEU A 305 8.09 12.82 -7.44
CA LEU A 305 9.37 13.14 -6.82
C LEU A 305 10.51 12.75 -7.77
N THR A 306 11.50 13.63 -7.94
CA THR A 306 12.76 13.29 -8.60
C THR A 306 13.91 13.38 -7.60
N LEU A 307 14.70 12.31 -7.52
CA LEU A 307 15.90 12.20 -6.68
C LEU A 307 17.16 12.12 -7.55
N ASN A 308 18.25 12.72 -7.10
CA ASN A 308 19.61 12.56 -7.65
C ASN A 308 20.27 11.30 -7.08
N VAL A 309 19.63 10.15 -7.31
CA VAL A 309 20.06 8.81 -6.90
C VAL A 309 19.81 7.86 -8.06
N ALA A 310 20.73 6.95 -8.34
CA ALA A 310 20.45 5.81 -9.21
C ALA A 310 19.86 4.63 -8.42
N LEU A 311 18.80 4.01 -8.94
CA LEU A 311 18.35 2.72 -8.43
C LEU A 311 19.32 1.60 -8.83
N PRO A 312 19.41 0.52 -8.06
CA PRO A 312 20.09 -0.67 -8.53
C PRO A 312 19.38 -1.25 -9.77
N THR A 313 20.10 -1.98 -10.62
CA THR A 313 19.54 -2.48 -11.90
C THR A 313 19.70 -3.99 -12.11
N GLU A 314 20.40 -4.69 -11.23
CA GLU A 314 20.77 -6.10 -11.43
C GLU A 314 20.28 -7.03 -10.31
N ASN A 315 19.42 -6.55 -9.41
CA ASN A 315 18.90 -7.40 -8.35
C ASN A 315 17.96 -8.48 -8.90
N LYS A 316 18.07 -9.68 -8.34
CA LYS A 316 17.02 -10.68 -8.50
C LYS A 316 15.72 -10.15 -7.87
N PRO A 317 14.53 -10.32 -8.49
CA PRO A 317 13.28 -9.96 -7.83
C PRO A 317 13.16 -10.64 -6.47
N PRO A 318 12.71 -9.93 -5.42
CA PRO A 318 12.36 -10.57 -4.17
C PRO A 318 11.10 -11.43 -4.35
N ALA A 319 10.87 -12.38 -3.45
CA ALA A 319 9.78 -13.35 -3.56
C ALA A 319 8.37 -12.72 -3.57
N SER A 320 8.24 -11.51 -3.03
CA SER A 320 7.01 -10.72 -3.02
C SER A 320 6.72 -10.04 -4.36
N ALA A 321 7.68 -10.00 -5.29
CA ALA A 321 7.43 -9.56 -6.66
C ALA A 321 6.43 -10.51 -7.33
N ALA A 322 5.47 -9.96 -8.06
CA ALA A 322 4.46 -10.76 -8.71
C ALA A 322 5.03 -11.66 -9.84
N ASP A 323 5.28 -12.93 -9.52
CA ASP A 323 5.33 -14.05 -10.49
C ASP A 323 3.96 -14.72 -10.57
N VAL A 324 2.89 -13.97 -10.91
CA VAL A 324 1.57 -14.56 -11.15
C VAL A 324 1.65 -15.43 -12.41
N THR A 325 1.95 -16.71 -12.21
CA THR A 325 1.88 -17.71 -13.27
C THR A 325 0.41 -17.87 -13.60
N ILE A 326 0.00 -17.45 -14.80
CA ILE A 326 -1.33 -17.78 -15.32
C ILE A 326 -1.35 -19.30 -15.45
N LYS A 327 -1.89 -20.00 -14.46
CA LYS A 327 -2.29 -21.39 -14.65
C LYS A 327 -3.36 -21.32 -15.74
N ARG A 328 -3.00 -21.69 -16.98
CA ARG A 328 -3.99 -21.90 -18.04
C ARG A 328 -5.10 -22.74 -17.41
N ALA A 329 -6.32 -22.24 -17.41
CA ALA A 329 -7.46 -23.03 -17.00
C ALA A 329 -7.35 -24.37 -17.73
N THR A 330 -7.34 -25.47 -16.99
CA THR A 330 -7.60 -26.79 -17.58
C THR A 330 -8.93 -26.65 -18.29
N THR A 331 -8.88 -26.65 -19.63
CA THR A 331 -10.08 -26.51 -20.46
C THR A 331 -11.08 -27.54 -19.98
N ILE A 332 -12.37 -27.21 -19.91
CA ILE A 332 -13.42 -28.13 -19.45
C ILE A 332 -13.36 -29.50 -20.18
N THR A 333 -12.82 -29.51 -21.40
CA THR A 333 -12.49 -30.71 -22.19
C THR A 333 -11.54 -31.70 -21.50
N SER A 334 -10.68 -31.28 -20.55
CA SER A 334 -9.85 -32.19 -19.77
C SER A 334 -10.65 -33.01 -18.74
N PHE A 335 -11.85 -32.54 -18.36
CA PHE A 335 -12.79 -33.30 -17.54
C PHE A 335 -13.69 -34.23 -18.38
N PHE A 336 -13.84 -33.95 -19.67
CA PHE A 336 -14.60 -34.78 -20.62
C PHE A 336 -13.71 -35.64 -21.53
N ALA A 337 -12.40 -35.71 -21.26
CA ALA A 337 -11.52 -36.63 -21.96
C ALA A 337 -12.02 -38.07 -21.70
N PRO A 338 -12.35 -38.85 -22.74
CA PRO A 338 -12.83 -40.21 -22.55
C PRO A 338 -11.77 -41.02 -21.81
N LYS A 339 -12.15 -41.62 -20.68
CA LYS A 339 -11.29 -42.58 -19.96
C LYS A 339 -10.85 -43.63 -20.98
N ARG A 340 -9.53 -43.78 -21.15
CA ARG A 340 -8.95 -44.85 -22.00
C ARG A 340 -9.64 -46.17 -21.67
N PRO A 341 -10.08 -46.96 -22.66
CA PRO A 341 -10.63 -48.27 -22.39
C PRO A 341 -9.55 -49.12 -21.72
N ARG A 342 -9.91 -49.77 -20.61
CA ARG A 342 -9.11 -50.84 -20.01
C ARG A 342 -8.99 -51.95 -21.05
N SER A 343 -7.79 -52.19 -21.55
CA SER A 343 -7.50 -53.37 -22.35
C SER A 343 -7.72 -54.62 -21.48
N ALA A 344 -8.63 -55.48 -21.92
CA ALA A 344 -8.83 -56.83 -21.41
C ALA A 344 -7.76 -57.79 -21.95
N ASP A 345 -7.54 -58.86 -21.19
CA ASP A 345 -6.44 -59.81 -21.16
C ASP A 345 -6.11 -60.61 -22.43
N ALA A 346 -4.84 -61.04 -22.51
CA ALA A 346 -4.35 -62.38 -22.88
C ALA A 346 -2.80 -62.30 -22.94
N THR A 347 -1.95 -63.19 -22.44
CA THR A 347 -1.99 -64.55 -21.84
C THR A 347 -0.55 -64.88 -21.42
N GLY A 348 -0.35 -65.66 -20.35
CA GLY A 348 0.84 -66.52 -20.23
C GLY A 348 1.52 -66.58 -18.86
N SER A 349 1.09 -67.55 -18.03
CA SER A 349 1.87 -68.57 -17.28
C SER A 349 3.17 -68.15 -16.54
N ALA A 350 3.54 -68.61 -15.34
CA ALA A 350 3.01 -69.34 -14.19
C ALA A 350 4.21 -69.44 -13.21
N ALA A 351 3.98 -69.42 -11.88
CA ALA A 351 4.70 -70.21 -10.85
C ALA A 351 4.64 -69.55 -9.44
N THR A 352 3.80 -70.15 -8.59
CA THR A 352 4.05 -70.58 -7.19
C THR A 352 4.80 -69.67 -6.20
N ALA A 353 4.16 -69.32 -5.07
CA ALA A 353 4.20 -70.11 -3.82
C ALA A 353 3.50 -69.41 -2.64
N ALA A 354 2.95 -70.23 -1.74
CA ALA A 354 2.08 -69.94 -0.59
C ALA A 354 2.76 -69.26 0.62
N LYS A 355 2.00 -68.60 1.50
CA LYS A 355 1.45 -69.13 2.79
C LYS A 355 0.89 -68.04 3.72
N ALA A 356 -0.24 -68.38 4.37
CA ALA A 356 -0.68 -68.13 5.77
C ALA A 356 -0.59 -66.70 6.36
N GLY A 357 -1.54 -66.17 7.15
CA GLY A 357 -2.75 -66.63 7.84
C GLY A 357 -3.40 -65.42 8.55
N SER A 358 -4.72 -65.45 8.83
CA SER A 358 -5.34 -65.41 10.19
C SER A 358 -4.87 -64.25 11.09
N SER A 359 -5.67 -63.40 11.76
CA SER A 359 -7.07 -63.44 12.26
C SER A 359 -7.30 -62.18 13.13
N GLY A 360 -8.57 -61.80 13.36
CA GLY A 360 -9.05 -61.00 14.51
C GLY A 360 -9.55 -59.60 14.15
N SER A 361 -10.85 -59.32 13.91
CA SER A 361 -12.01 -59.19 14.83
C SER A 361 -11.86 -58.11 15.92
N ARG A 362 -12.60 -56.98 15.84
CA ARG A 362 -13.86 -56.62 16.58
C ARG A 362 -13.58 -56.25 18.06
N ALA A 363 -14.22 -55.35 18.80
CA ALA A 363 -15.42 -54.49 18.74
C ALA A 363 -15.18 -53.36 19.80
N ALA A 364 -15.60 -52.10 19.62
CA ALA A 364 -16.83 -51.49 20.17
C ALA A 364 -17.19 -51.77 21.64
N GLU A 365 -17.32 -50.71 22.46
CA GLU A 365 -18.42 -50.41 23.41
C GLU A 365 -18.15 -49.05 24.12
N LYS A 366 -19.07 -48.06 24.11
CA LYS A 366 -20.17 -47.75 25.08
C LYS A 366 -19.65 -47.34 26.47
N SER A 367 -20.26 -46.51 27.32
CA SER A 367 -21.50 -45.71 27.41
C SER A 367 -21.53 -45.10 28.85
N GLY A 368 -22.41 -44.13 29.13
CA GLY A 368 -22.91 -43.78 30.49
C GLY A 368 -22.74 -42.30 30.83
N GLU A 369 -23.82 -41.49 30.81
CA GLU A 369 -24.75 -41.18 31.93
C GLU A 369 -24.15 -40.21 32.97
N SER A 370 -24.83 -39.29 33.67
CA SER A 370 -26.20 -38.73 33.76
C SER A 370 -26.21 -37.76 34.99
N THR A 371 -27.32 -37.02 35.21
CA THR A 371 -27.75 -36.24 36.43
C THR A 371 -27.41 -34.74 36.46
N THR A 372 -28.34 -33.76 36.29
CA THR A 372 -29.47 -33.22 37.13
C THR A 372 -28.98 -32.47 38.40
N ALA A 373 -29.46 -31.33 38.92
CA ALA A 373 -30.69 -30.51 38.81
C ALA A 373 -30.37 -29.07 39.34
N ASP A 374 -30.96 -27.99 38.81
CA ASP A 374 -32.08 -27.16 39.32
C ASP A 374 -31.84 -26.20 40.52
N VAL A 375 -32.55 -25.04 40.42
CA VAL A 375 -33.10 -24.13 41.46
C VAL A 375 -32.45 -22.73 41.63
N GLU A 376 -33.08 -21.72 40.99
CA GLU A 376 -33.14 -20.27 41.35
C GLU A 376 -34.04 -20.03 42.60
N PRO A 377 -34.51 -18.81 43.02
CA PRO A 377 -34.18 -17.39 42.71
C PRO A 377 -34.07 -16.51 44.00
N GLU A 378 -33.86 -15.19 43.85
CA GLU A 378 -34.62 -14.10 44.53
C GLU A 378 -34.11 -12.74 44.01
N THR A 379 -34.91 -11.95 43.25
CA THR A 379 -35.81 -10.82 43.65
C THR A 379 -35.07 -9.66 44.35
N GLU A 380 -35.44 -8.39 44.30
CA GLU A 380 -36.33 -7.49 43.55
C GLU A 380 -35.85 -6.08 43.98
N GLY A 381 -36.01 -5.03 43.17
CA GLY A 381 -35.66 -3.67 43.64
C GLY A 381 -35.92 -2.55 42.62
N LYS A 382 -37.20 -2.22 42.44
CA LYS A 382 -37.76 -1.23 41.52
C LYS A 382 -37.41 0.25 41.83
N ALA A 383 -37.63 1.05 40.78
CA ALA A 383 -38.17 2.44 40.77
C ALA A 383 -37.18 3.61 41.00
N ALA A 384 -37.34 4.82 40.45
CA ALA A 384 -38.15 5.37 39.35
C ALA A 384 -37.80 6.87 39.17
N LYS A 385 -38.17 7.41 38.00
CA LYS A 385 -38.62 8.81 37.73
C LYS A 385 -37.61 9.99 37.77
N LYS A 386 -37.28 10.45 36.55
CA LYS A 386 -37.89 11.61 35.82
C LYS A 386 -37.96 12.99 36.50
N ALA A 387 -37.55 13.99 35.70
CA ALA A 387 -37.76 15.47 35.76
C ALA A 387 -36.51 16.24 36.25
N ARG A 388 -36.10 17.42 35.74
CA ARG A 388 -36.60 18.38 34.75
C ARG A 388 -35.48 19.45 34.57
N LYS A 389 -35.37 20.03 33.37
CA LYS A 389 -34.97 21.42 33.04
C LYS A 389 -33.93 22.16 33.91
N SER A 390 -32.82 22.54 33.29
CA SER A 390 -32.44 23.94 32.99
C SER A 390 -31.30 23.95 31.98
#